data_AF-A0A183AQE4-F1
#
_entry.id   AF-A0A183AQE4-F1
#
_cell.length_a   1.000
_cell.length_b   1.000
_cell.length_c   1.000
_cell.angle_alpha   90.00
_cell.angle_beta   90.00
_cell.angle_gamma   90.00
#
_symmetry.space_group_name_H-M   'P 1'
#
loop_
_entity.id
_entity.type
_entity.pdbx_description
1 polymer ?
#
loop_
_entity_poly.entity_id
_entity_poly.type
_entity_poly.pdbx_seq_one_letter_code
_entity_poly.pdbx_strand_id
1 'polypeptide(L)'
;MLNWPRDFFIDRNFCVCVGKSLSAWYCAPSGVPQGSFLGSLLFVVYVNDLPGQPFNPSLMYADGVKMWCTIEGANDRNSLQVDLNNLAQLADAWFFH
;
A
#
# COMPACT_ATOMS: atom_id res chain seq x y z
N MET A 1 -18.67 22.69 -7.51
CA MET A 1 -17.43 21.91 -7.69
C MET A 1 -17.42 20.84 -6.60
N LEU A 2 -17.47 19.55 -6.97
CA LEU A 2 -17.45 18.45 -5.99
C LEU A 2 -16.03 18.35 -5.41
N ASN A 3 -15.88 18.57 -4.09
CA ASN A 3 -14.64 18.32 -3.36
C ASN A 3 -14.47 16.82 -3.05
N TRP A 4 -14.67 15.99 -4.07
CA TRP A 4 -14.71 14.53 -3.94
C TRP A 4 -13.46 13.92 -3.27
N PRO A 5 -12.21 14.44 -3.41
CA PRO A 5 -11.08 13.87 -2.69
C PRO A 5 -11.22 14.05 -1.18
N ARG A 6 -11.73 15.22 -0.76
CA ARG A 6 -12.00 15.52 0.65
C ARG A 6 -13.07 14.57 1.18
N ASP A 7 -14.17 14.44 0.45
CA ASP A 7 -15.31 13.59 0.85
C ASP A 7 -14.93 12.09 0.82
N PHE A 8 -13.93 11.71 0.02
CA PHE A 8 -13.41 10.34 -0.06
C PHE A 8 -12.46 9.97 1.10
N PHE A 9 -11.90 10.94 1.81
CA PHE A 9 -10.94 10.68 2.91
C PHE A 9 -11.42 11.18 4.28
N ILE A 10 -12.33 12.16 4.35
CA ILE A 10 -12.74 12.81 5.61
C ILE A 10 -14.15 12.37 6.04
N ASP A 11 -14.36 12.23 7.35
CA ASP A 11 -15.66 11.99 8.02
C ASP A 11 -16.45 10.80 7.47
N ARG A 12 -15.75 9.76 7.01
CA ARG A 12 -16.37 8.55 6.49
C ARG A 12 -16.92 7.70 7.61
N ASN A 13 -18.17 7.29 7.48
CA ASN A 13 -18.81 6.33 8.36
C ASN A 13 -19.29 5.12 7.57
N PHE A 14 -19.10 3.91 8.10
CA PHE A 14 -19.64 2.70 7.52
C PHE A 14 -20.40 1.87 8.55
N CYS A 15 -21.36 1.09 8.08
CA CYS A 15 -22.01 0.03 8.84
C CYS A 15 -22.10 -1.21 7.94
N VAL A 16 -22.13 -2.38 8.56
CA VAL A 16 -22.20 -3.66 7.84
C VAL A 16 -23.57 -4.29 8.11
N CYS A 17 -24.22 -4.77 7.05
CA CYS A 17 -25.45 -5.53 7.15
C CYS A 17 -25.15 -7.02 6.97
N VAL A 18 -25.58 -7.85 7.93
CA VAL A 18 -25.50 -9.32 7.84
C VAL A 18 -26.91 -9.88 7.97
N GLY A 19 -27.46 -10.35 6.84
CA GLY A 19 -28.85 -10.80 6.76
C GLY A 19 -29.83 -9.64 6.95
N LYS A 20 -30.50 -9.59 8.11
CA LYS A 20 -31.43 -8.51 8.50
C LYS A 20 -30.89 -7.61 9.63
N SER A 21 -29.68 -7.88 10.10
CA SER A 21 -29.07 -7.16 11.22
C SER A 21 -28.05 -6.15 10.71
N LEU A 22 -28.09 -4.93 11.24
CA LEU A 22 -27.15 -3.86 10.94
C LEU A 22 -26.17 -3.68 12.11
N SER A 23 -24.89 -3.49 11.84
CA SER A 23 -23.92 -3.08 12.86
C SER A 23 -24.15 -1.63 13.31
N ALA A 24 -23.53 -1.24 14.43
CA ALA A 24 -23.35 0.17 14.75
C ALA A 24 -22.54 0.88 13.65
N TRP A 25 -22.74 2.19 13.53
CA TRP A 25 -21.91 3.04 12.69
C TRP A 25 -20.48 3.11 13.23
N TYR A 26 -19.52 2.99 12.33
CA TYR A 26 -18.10 3.11 12.61
C TYR A 26 -17.51 4.26 11.78
N CYS A 27 -16.86 5.21 12.46
CA CYS A 27 -16.10 6.27 11.82
C CYS A 27 -14.73 5.74 11.42
N ALA A 28 -14.38 5.88 10.14
CA ALA A 28 -13.18 5.34 9.54
C ALA A 28 -12.15 6.45 9.26
N PRO A 29 -11.29 6.78 10.24
CA PRO A 29 -10.34 7.90 10.11
C PRO A 29 -9.23 7.65 9.09
N SER A 30 -9.00 6.39 8.71
CA SER A 30 -7.95 5.98 7.77
C SER A 30 -8.44 4.90 6.80
N GLY A 31 -7.62 4.61 5.78
CA GLY A 31 -7.89 3.59 4.76
C GLY A 31 -8.72 4.09 3.59
N VAL A 32 -9.18 3.18 2.74
CA VAL A 32 -10.08 3.45 1.61
C VAL A 32 -11.29 2.51 1.66
N PRO A 33 -12.46 2.90 1.10
CA PRO A 33 -13.61 2.01 1.07
C PRO A 33 -13.29 0.76 0.23
N GLN A 34 -13.39 -0.41 0.84
CA GLN A 34 -13.17 -1.68 0.15
C GLN A 34 -14.21 -1.86 -0.95
N GLY A 35 -13.77 -2.26 -2.15
CA GLY A 35 -14.64 -2.39 -3.33
C GLY A 35 -14.84 -1.09 -4.12
N SER A 36 -14.23 0.02 -3.70
CA SER A 36 -14.17 1.21 -4.54
C SER A 36 -13.06 1.10 -5.59
N PHE A 37 -13.41 1.32 -6.86
CA PHE A 37 -12.43 1.41 -7.95
C PHE A 37 -11.34 2.45 -7.66
N LEU A 38 -11.78 3.58 -7.10
CA LEU A 38 -10.92 4.71 -6.76
C LEU A 38 -9.96 4.38 -5.62
N GLY A 39 -10.40 3.58 -4.64
CA GLY A 39 -9.54 3.10 -3.55
C GLY A 39 -8.40 2.23 -4.07
N SER A 40 -8.67 1.31 -5.00
CA SER A 40 -7.62 0.50 -5.63
C SER A 40 -6.62 1.35 -6.42
N LEU A 41 -7.10 2.34 -7.17
CA LEU A 41 -6.22 3.26 -7.93
C LEU A 41 -5.35 4.09 -6.99
N LEU A 42 -5.94 4.67 -5.94
CA LEU A 42 -5.24 5.48 -4.95
C LEU A 42 -4.24 4.65 -4.15
N PHE A 43 -4.56 3.39 -3.86
CA PHE A 43 -3.64 2.46 -3.21
C PHE A 43 -2.42 2.17 -4.09
N VAL A 44 -2.62 1.93 -5.39
CA VAL A 44 -1.49 1.73 -6.32
C VAL A 44 -0.61 2.97 -6.41
N VAL A 45 -1.19 4.17 -6.46
CA VAL A 45 -0.40 5.42 -6.47
C VAL A 45 0.37 5.59 -5.15
N TYR A 46 -0.28 5.33 -4.01
CA TYR A 46 0.33 5.40 -2.69
C TYR A 46 1.51 4.43 -2.56
N VAL A 47 1.34 3.18 -3.00
CA VAL A 47 2.39 2.15 -2.98
C VAL A 47 3.49 2.45 -4.02
N ASN A 48 3.18 3.08 -5.15
CA ASN A 48 4.19 3.33 -6.19
C ASN A 48 5.22 4.41 -5.80
N ASP A 49 4.93 5.24 -4.79
CA ASP A 49 5.92 6.14 -4.17
C ASP A 49 6.89 5.41 -3.22
N LEU A 50 6.70 4.10 -2.95
CA LEU A 50 7.46 3.33 -1.96
C LEU A 50 8.95 3.16 -2.27
N PRO A 51 9.39 2.74 -3.48
CA PRO A 51 10.81 2.57 -3.72
C PRO A 51 11.43 3.85 -4.30
N GLY A 52 12.42 4.40 -3.61
CA GLY A 52 13.54 4.99 -4.34
C GLY A 52 14.06 3.95 -5.34
N GLN A 53 14.45 4.38 -6.55
CA GLN A 53 14.77 3.49 -7.67
C GLN A 53 15.70 2.33 -7.21
N PRO A 54 15.21 1.08 -7.13
CA PRO A 54 15.98 -0.03 -6.56
C PRO A 54 17.15 -0.37 -7.49
N PHE A 55 18.23 -0.92 -6.93
CA PHE A 55 19.40 -1.30 -7.72
C PHE A 55 19.11 -2.50 -8.63
N ASN A 56 18.22 -3.39 -8.19
CA ASN A 56 17.84 -4.59 -8.93
C ASN A 56 16.42 -4.48 -9.53
N PRO A 57 16.13 -5.24 -10.60
CA PRO A 57 14.79 -5.32 -11.16
C PRO A 57 13.74 -5.69 -10.11
N SER A 58 12.65 -4.93 -10.11
CA SER A 58 11.52 -5.12 -9.20
C SER A 58 10.18 -5.01 -9.92
N LEU A 59 9.20 -5.78 -9.46
CA LEU A 59 7.80 -5.67 -9.86
C LEU A 59 6.95 -5.41 -8.62
N MET A 60 6.09 -4.40 -8.69
CA MET A 60 5.13 -4.09 -7.64
C MET A 60 3.71 -4.29 -8.16
N TYR A 61 2.87 -4.92 -7.34
CA TYR A 61 1.46 -5.11 -7.64
C TYR A 61 0.65 -5.17 -6.34
N ALA A 62 -0.31 -4.25 -6.19
CA ALA A 62 -1.05 -4.08 -4.96
C ALA A 62 -0.11 -4.01 -3.75
N ASP A 63 -0.28 -4.86 -2.74
CA ASP A 63 0.57 -4.96 -1.55
C ASP A 63 1.83 -5.83 -1.76
N GLY A 64 1.95 -6.49 -2.91
CA GLY A 64 3.04 -7.39 -3.23
C GLY A 64 4.21 -6.71 -3.96
N VAL A 65 5.43 -6.93 -3.45
CA VAL A 65 6.68 -6.55 -4.12
C VAL A 65 7.50 -7.80 -4.42
N LYS A 66 8.01 -7.90 -5.65
CA LYS A 66 8.93 -8.96 -6.07
C LYS A 66 10.22 -8.34 -6.58
N MET A 67 11.35 -8.73 -6.02
CA MET A 67 12.68 -8.34 -6.46
C MET A 67 13.47 -9.58 -6.88
N TRP A 68 14.31 -9.45 -7.92
CA TRP A 68 15.15 -10.56 -8.37
C TRP A 68 16.46 -10.06 -8.98
N CYS A 69 17.51 -10.87 -8.83
CA CYS A 69 18.82 -10.62 -9.38
C CYS A 69 19.51 -11.96 -9.71
N THR A 70 20.25 -12.02 -10.82
CA THR A 70 21.12 -13.16 -11.12
C THR A 70 22.38 -13.03 -10.27
N ILE A 71 22.72 -14.07 -9.50
CA ILE A 71 23.86 -14.02 -8.57
C ILE A 71 25.06 -14.70 -9.22
N GLU A 72 26.03 -13.91 -9.67
CA GLU A 72 27.29 -14.39 -10.24
C GLU A 72 28.46 -14.13 -9.27
N GLY A 73 28.33 -13.15 -8.37
CA GLY A 73 29.33 -12.81 -7.38
C GLY A 73 28.78 -12.33 -6.04
N ALA A 74 29.69 -12.00 -5.12
CA ALA A 74 29.34 -11.46 -3.81
C ALA A 74 28.70 -10.06 -3.91
N ASN A 75 29.06 -9.28 -4.93
CA ASN A 75 28.49 -7.95 -5.15
C ASN A 75 27.00 -8.00 -5.46
N ASP A 76 26.55 -8.98 -6.25
CA ASP A 76 25.13 -9.14 -6.60
C ASP A 76 24.31 -9.53 -5.37
N ARG A 77 24.85 -10.42 -4.52
CA ARG A 77 24.25 -10.76 -3.23
C ARG A 77 24.11 -9.53 -2.33
N ASN A 78 25.17 -8.73 -2.24
CA ASN A 78 25.18 -7.53 -1.42
C ASN A 78 24.18 -6.48 -1.94
N SER A 79 24.13 -6.28 -3.26
CA SER A 79 23.17 -5.39 -3.92
C SER A 79 21.72 -5.79 -3.61
N LEU A 80 21.39 -7.07 -3.80
CA LEU A 80 20.05 -7.59 -3.50
C LEU A 80 19.72 -7.49 -2.01
N GLN A 81 20.69 -7.76 -1.12
CA GLN A 81 20.49 -7.63 0.33
C GLN A 81 20.25 -6.18 0.75
N VAL A 82 20.93 -5.21 0.12
CA VAL A 82 20.69 -3.77 0.35
C VAL A 82 19.28 -3.39 -0.06
N ASP A 83 18.81 -3.82 -1.25
CA ASP A 83 17.44 -3.55 -1.69
C ASP A 83 16.39 -4.16 -0.74
N LEU A 84 16.61 -5.39 -0.26
CA LEU A 84 15.73 -6.03 0.72
C LEU A 84 15.72 -5.29 2.07
N ASN A 85 16.88 -4.82 2.54
CA ASN A 85 16.98 -4.05 3.78
C ASN A 85 16.24 -2.71 3.66
N ASN A 86 16.38 -2.04 2.51
CA ASN A 86 15.67 -0.78 2.24
C ASN A 86 14.16 -1.00 2.23
N LEU A 87 13.69 -2.07 1.57
CA LEU A 87 12.27 -2.43 1.55
C LEU A 87 11.73 -2.74 2.95
N ALA A 88 12.50 -3.45 3.77
CA ALA A 88 12.12 -3.75 5.15
C ALA A 88 12.01 -2.48 6.00
N GLN A 89 12.99 -1.57 5.91
CA GLN A 89 12.95 -0.29 6.62
C GLN A 89 11.76 0.58 6.20
N LEU A 90 11.43 0.59 4.91
CA LEU A 90 10.24 1.27 4.40
C LEU A 90 8.96 0.65 4.98
N ALA A 91 8.84 -0.69 4.96
CA ALA A 91 7.68 -1.37 5.53
C ALA A 91 7.50 -1.07 7.03
N ASP A 92 8.60 -1.05 7.80
CA ASP A 92 8.57 -0.71 9.22
C ASP A 92 8.14 0.74 9.45
N ALA A 93 8.66 1.69 8.67
CA ALA A 93 8.28 3.09 8.77
C ALA A 93 6.77 3.32 8.48
N TRP A 94 6.19 2.49 7.61
CA TRP A 94 4.78 2.59 7.22
C TRP A 94 3.83 1.90 8.19
N PHE A 95 4.28 0.88 8.92
CA PHE A 95 3.47 0.22 9.95
C PHE A 95 3.13 1.14 11.14
N PHE A 96 3.82 2.26 11.29
CA PHE A 96 3.58 3.26 12.35
C PHE A 96 2.77 4.48 11.91
N HIS A 97 2.28 4.53 10.66
CA HIS A 97 1.46 5.63 10.13
C HIS A 97 0.00 5.20 9.88
#